data_AF-A0A024Q7G6-F1
#
_entry.id   AF-A0A024Q7G6-F1
#
_cell.length_a   1.000
_cell.length_b   1.000
_cell.length_c   1.000
_cell.angle_alpha   90.00
_cell.angle_beta   90.00
_cell.angle_gamma   90.00
#
_symmetry.space_group_name_H-M   'P 1'
#
loop_
_entity.id
_entity.type
_entity.pdbx_description
1 polymer ?
#
loop_
_entity_poly.entity_id
_entity_poly.type
_entity_poly.pdbx_seq_one_letter_code
_entity_poly.pdbx_strand_id
1 'polypeptide(L)' 'MYKIIAIGTNNVRAKLAIDEEEMIFETYEEAEQFLQETDKANILPDNYQLVIEEQ' A
#
# COMPACT_ATOMS: atom_id res chain seq x y z
N MET A 1 -3.13 -14.14 -0.08
CA MET A 1 -2.67 -13.06 0.83
C MET A 1 -2.39 -11.85 -0.03
N TYR A 2 -2.63 -10.66 0.50
CA TYR A 2 -2.54 -9.41 -0.25
C TYR A 2 -1.57 -8.46 0.43
N LYS A 3 -0.91 -7.63 -0.35
CA LYS A 3 -0.03 -6.57 0.15
C LYS A 3 -0.29 -5.29 -0.62
N ILE A 4 0.12 -4.18 -0.04
CA ILE A 4 0.02 -2.87 -0.70
C ILE A 4 1.42 -2.43 -1.11
N ILE A 5 1.54 -2.04 -2.37
CA ILE A 5 2.78 -1.53 -2.96
C ILE A 5 2.56 -0.09 -3.40
N ALA A 6 3.50 0.78 -3.06
CA ALA A 6 3.60 2.12 -3.61
C ALA A 6 4.44 2.09 -4.89
N ILE A 7 3.87 2.57 -6.00
CA ILE A 7 4.52 2.71 -7.29
C ILE A 7 4.81 4.18 -7.52
N GLY A 8 6.09 4.55 -7.49
CA GLY A 8 6.54 5.89 -7.82
C GLY A 8 6.48 6.15 -9.33
N THR A 9 6.40 7.42 -9.74
CA THR A 9 6.43 7.85 -11.16
C THR A 9 7.64 7.32 -11.96
N ASN A 10 8.74 6.97 -11.28
CA ASN A 10 9.93 6.35 -11.88
C ASN A 10 9.84 4.81 -11.97
N ASN A 11 8.66 4.21 -11.83
CA ASN A 11 8.43 2.76 -11.72
C ASN A 11 9.14 2.11 -10.51
N VAL A 12 9.51 2.91 -9.51
CA VAL A 12 10.08 2.39 -8.27
C VAL A 12 8.95 1.81 -7.44
N ARG A 13 9.08 0.51 -7.09
CA ARG A 13 8.12 -0.20 -6.25
C ARG A 13 8.64 -0.24 -4.82
N ALA A 14 7.87 0.31 -3.90
CA ALA A 14 8.15 0.29 -2.47
C ALA A 14 7.08 -0.53 -1.76
N LYS A 15 7.51 -1.45 -0.90
CA LYS A 15 6.63 -2.19 0.00
C LYS A 15 6.27 -1.30 1.18
N LEU A 16 5.00 -1.35 1.61
CA LEU A 16 4.63 -0.74 2.88
C LEU A 16 5.01 -1.66 4.04
N ALA A 17 5.64 -1.07 5.05
CA ALA A 17 5.95 -1.70 6.31
C ALA A 17 5.57 -0.77 7.47
N ILE A 18 5.00 -1.32 8.54
CA ILE A 18 4.76 -0.65 9.82
C ILE A 18 5.58 -1.41 10.85
N ASP A 19 6.33 -0.69 11.69
CA ASP A 19 7.19 -1.30 12.72
C ASP A 19 8.15 -2.37 12.17
N GLU A 20 8.71 -2.14 10.98
CA GLU A 20 9.63 -3.04 10.26
C GLU A 20 8.98 -4.36 9.77
N GLU A 21 7.68 -4.54 9.95
CA GLU A 21 6.92 -5.69 9.45
C GLU A 21 6.19 -5.34 8.15
N GLU A 22 6.32 -6.21 7.13
CA GLU A 22 5.58 -6.06 5.88
C GLU A 22 4.08 -6.17 6.17
N MET A 23 3.32 -5.18 5.71
CA MET A 23 1.87 -5.22 5.86
C MET A 23 1.28 -6.23 4.88
N ILE A 24 0.80 -7.33 5.44
CA ILE A 24 0.13 -8.41 4.70
C ILE A 24 -1.31 -8.50 5.23
N PHE A 25 -2.25 -8.54 4.30
CA PHE A 25 -3.68 -8.66 4.54
C PHE A 25 -4.15 -10.04 4.10
N GLU A 26 -5.08 -10.64 4.84
CA GLU A 26 -5.61 -11.96 4.47
C GLU A 26 -6.53 -11.86 3.26
N THR A 27 -7.29 -10.77 3.18
CA THR A 27 -8.27 -10.51 2.12
C THR A 27 -7.99 -9.23 1.34
N TYR A 28 -8.56 -9.15 0.13
CA TYR A 28 -8.50 -7.95 -0.69
C TYR A 28 -9.25 -6.78 -0.04
N GLU A 29 -10.39 -7.07 0.60
CA GLU A 29 -11.23 -6.06 1.25
C GLU A 29 -10.50 -5.36 2.41
N GLU A 30 -9.72 -6.08 3.21
CA GLU A 30 -8.90 -5.50 4.27
C GLU A 30 -7.81 -4.58 3.70
N ALA A 31 -7.14 -4.99 2.62
CA ALA A 31 -6.16 -4.14 1.94
C ALA A 31 -6.80 -2.88 1.34
N GLU A 32 -8.01 -3.00 0.78
CA GLU A 32 -8.76 -1.87 0.23
C GLU A 32 -9.21 -0.88 1.31
N GLN A 33 -9.67 -1.37 2.47
CA GLN A 33 -10.01 -0.51 3.60
C GLN A 33 -8.80 0.29 4.06
N PHE A 34 -7.65 -0.36 4.20
CA PHE A 34 -6.41 0.32 4.57
C PHE A 34 -6.01 1.39 3.55
N LEU A 35 -6.13 1.12 2.24
CA LEU A 35 -5.89 2.12 1.19
C LEU A 35 -6.76 3.35 1.36
N GLN A 36 -8.06 3.16 1.59
CA GLN A 36 -9.01 4.27 1.74
C GLN A 36 -8.72 5.11 2.99
N GLU A 37 -8.29 4.49 4.09
CA GLU A 37 -7.87 5.20 5.29
C GLU A 37 -6.57 5.99 5.07
N THR A 38 -5.61 5.40 4.35
CA THR A 38 -4.31 6.02 4.04
C THR A 38 -4.44 7.21 3.09
N ASP A 39 -5.31 7.10 2.07
CA ASP A 39 -5.62 8.18 1.13
C ASP A 39 -6.23 9.39 1.86
N LYS A 40 -7.19 9.14 2.76
CA LYS A 40 -7.79 10.19 3.61
C LYS A 40 -6.80 10.87 4.54
N ALA A 41 -5.79 10.14 4.99
CA ALA A 41 -4.75 10.66 5.88
C ALA A 41 -3.63 11.40 5.13
N ASN A 42 -3.65 11.43 3.79
CA ASN A 42 -2.68 12.11 2.91
C ASN A 42 -1.22 11.80 3.28
N ILE A 43 -0.95 10.54 3.64
CA ILE A 43 0.34 10.11 4.19
C ILE A 43 1.39 9.93 3.08
N LEU A 44 0.95 9.85 1.82
CA LEU A 44 1.82 9.58 0.69
C LEU A 44 2.09 10.84 -0.13
N PRO A 45 3.34 11.03 -0.57
CA PRO A 45 3.65 12.10 -1.48
C PRO A 45 3.00 11.86 -2.85
N ASP A 46 2.58 12.93 -3.52
CA ASP A 46 1.81 12.92 -4.78
C ASP A 46 2.43 12.09 -5.92
N ASN A 47 3.71 11.74 -5.84
CA ASN A 47 4.42 10.98 -6.85
C ASN A 47 4.33 9.45 -6.69
N TYR A 48 3.56 8.96 -5.72
CA TYR A 48 3.32 7.54 -5.51
C TYR A 48 1.85 7.18 -5.69
N GLN A 49 1.61 6.10 -6.43
CA GLN A 49 0.32 5.44 -6.53
C GLN A 49 0.34 4.17 -5.69
N LEU A 50 -0.66 3.96 -4.84
CA LEU A 50 -0.81 2.69 -4.14
C LEU A 50 -1.57 1.67 -4.99
N VAL A 51 -1.13 0.42 -4.96
CA VAL A 51 -1.80 -0.71 -5.60
C VAL A 51 -1.84 -1.90 -4.65
N ILE A 52 -2.90 -2.69 -4.73
CA ILE A 52 -3.02 -3.98 -4.04
C ILE A 52 -2.45 -5.05 -4.97
N GLU A 53 -1.57 -5.89 -4.45
CA GLU A 53 -1.05 -7.06 -5.16
C GLU A 53 -1.31 -8.35 -4.38
N GLU A 54 -1.59 -9.42 -5.11
CA GLU A 54 -1.61 -10.78 -4.57
C GLU A 54 -0.16 -11.25 -4.35
N GLN A 55 0.07 -11.92 -3.22
CA GLN A 55 1.38 -12.48 -2.84
C GLN A 55 1.56 -13.90 -3.32
#